data_AF-A0A935DZJ8-F1
#
_entry.id   AF-A0A935DZJ8-F1
#
_cell.length_a   1.000
_cell.length_b   1.000
_cell.length_c   1.000
_cell.angle_alpha   90.00
_cell.angle_beta   90.00
_cell.angle_gamma   90.00
#
_symmetry.space_group_name_H-M   'P 1'
#
loop_
_entity.id
_entity.type
_entity.pdbx_description
1 polymer ?
#
loop_
_entity_poly.entity_id
_entity_poly.type
_entity_poly.pdbx_seq_one_letter_code
_entity_poly.pdbx_strand_id
1 'polypeptide(L)'
;MNKTPLFTLFAILCVVLTACNAPLPPTSSGSAPSNESQPAADSSQPAAATEDHSHAGGADSDHPHTSDVDLTHLELGDGKYSTSPQAGYVYSCITQFNGGGATGTGSWMNGDGTWDATKKAVVDGSVTWPSSFTLSLQGGQRIFTGNDLPNHPTGNFPVDPGDDAYAVDRNPNSIQEQSITLSLPANPTAAAQPNCVGGEVGIMLSGVVIFSAFDAEGRDAVAHEVQDECDGHPQISGFYHYHSLSDCIEDTSTSGHSSLVGYAFDGYGIYGYYDEDGAEVTNDDLDECHGHTHIVEWDGGMVEMYHYHATHEFPYTVGCFHGAPAVRALSAGEGQGQGQQPNGQGQATGPAGTGQGQQGQPPQEAIAACAGLSEGASCSINTPNGTVTGVCGAPPNSSQLACIPAGSNGGQPPASTQP
;
A
#
# COMPACT_ATOMS: atom_id res chain seq x y z
N MET A 1 55.36 17.07 -31.34
CA MET A 1 55.56 17.49 -29.94
C MET A 1 54.41 16.89 -29.14
N ASN A 2 54.66 15.71 -28.58
CA ASN A 2 53.74 14.98 -27.70
C ASN A 2 53.79 15.57 -26.30
N LYS A 3 52.66 15.56 -25.58
CA LYS A 3 52.63 15.30 -24.13
C LYS A 3 51.22 14.88 -23.70
N THR A 4 51.12 13.57 -23.46
CA THR A 4 50.07 12.83 -22.74
C THR A 4 50.07 13.21 -21.26
N PRO A 5 48.93 13.26 -20.56
CA PRO A 5 48.90 13.26 -19.10
C PRO A 5 48.89 11.83 -18.53
N LEU A 6 49.48 11.73 -17.35
CA LEU A 6 49.95 10.54 -16.64
C LEU A 6 48.83 9.95 -15.77
N PHE A 7 48.54 8.66 -15.92
CA PHE A 7 47.69 7.88 -15.01
C PHE A 7 48.43 7.63 -13.68
N THR A 8 47.81 7.96 -12.55
CA THR A 8 48.30 7.62 -11.21
C THR A 8 47.56 6.38 -10.70
N LEU A 9 48.32 5.32 -10.44
CA LEU A 9 47.86 4.03 -9.95
C LEU A 9 47.91 4.04 -8.41
N PHE A 10 46.76 3.94 -7.73
CA PHE A 10 46.71 3.68 -6.29
C PHE A 10 46.61 2.16 -6.07
N ALA A 11 47.65 1.58 -5.47
CA ALA A 11 47.66 0.22 -4.96
C ALA A 11 47.11 0.23 -3.53
N ILE A 12 45.97 -0.42 -3.29
CA ILE A 12 45.44 -0.69 -1.96
C ILE A 12 45.83 -2.12 -1.58
N LEU A 13 46.59 -2.22 -0.48
CA LEU A 13 47.12 -3.44 0.10
C LEU A 13 46.04 -4.13 0.96
N CYS A 14 45.70 -5.36 0.63
CA CYS A 14 44.90 -6.26 1.47
C CYS A 14 45.67 -6.64 2.75
N VAL A 15 45.04 -6.49 3.92
CA VAL A 15 45.45 -7.19 5.14
C VAL A 15 44.29 -8.07 5.58
N VAL A 16 44.53 -9.37 5.49
CA VAL A 16 43.69 -10.44 6.02
C VAL A 16 44.18 -10.76 7.43
N LEU A 17 43.29 -10.82 8.41
CA LEU A 17 43.55 -11.49 9.69
C LEU A 17 42.31 -12.26 10.11
N THR A 18 42.48 -13.59 10.14
CA THR A 18 41.47 -14.58 10.52
C THR A 18 41.76 -15.08 11.94
N ALA A 19 40.72 -14.97 12.78
CA ALA A 19 40.27 -15.80 13.91
C ALA A 19 41.25 -16.65 14.77
N CYS A 20 41.01 -16.60 16.09
CA CYS A 20 41.06 -17.76 16.99
C CYS A 20 40.10 -17.57 18.18
N ASN A 21 39.61 -18.69 18.73
CA ASN A 21 38.34 -18.89 19.44
C ASN A 21 38.54 -19.23 20.94
N ALA A 22 37.52 -18.93 21.77
CA ALA A 22 37.03 -19.72 22.95
C ALA A 22 37.67 -19.54 24.39
N PRO A 23 37.09 -20.08 25.50
CA PRO A 23 36.35 -19.31 26.54
C PRO A 23 36.66 -19.61 28.05
N LEU A 24 36.17 -18.73 28.97
CA LEU A 24 35.75 -18.82 30.42
C LEU A 24 36.47 -19.74 31.46
N PRO A 25 36.61 -19.35 32.77
CA PRO A 25 35.53 -19.53 33.79
C PRO A 25 35.48 -18.49 34.97
N PRO A 26 34.51 -18.62 35.92
CA PRO A 26 34.12 -17.59 36.92
C PRO A 26 34.45 -17.95 38.39
N THR A 27 34.33 -16.98 39.31
CA THR A 27 34.23 -17.15 40.78
C THR A 27 33.35 -16.01 41.33
N SER A 28 32.11 -16.22 41.83
CA SER A 28 31.71 -16.60 43.20
C SER A 28 32.57 -15.92 44.30
N SER A 29 32.09 -15.40 45.43
CA SER A 29 30.82 -15.50 46.18
C SER A 29 30.98 -14.64 47.45
N GLY A 30 29.88 -14.18 48.07
CA GLY A 30 29.81 -14.15 49.54
C GLY A 30 29.47 -12.81 50.22
N SER A 31 28.20 -12.68 50.57
CA SER A 31 27.68 -12.43 51.94
C SER A 31 27.89 -11.08 52.66
N ALA A 32 26.75 -10.43 52.93
CA ALA A 32 26.43 -9.54 54.06
C ALA A 32 26.50 -10.30 55.43
N PRO A 33 26.14 -9.76 56.62
CA PRO A 33 25.53 -8.47 57.01
C PRO A 33 26.20 -7.78 58.24
N SER A 34 25.85 -6.56 58.67
CA SER A 34 24.89 -6.22 59.77
C SER A 34 25.20 -4.78 60.22
N ASN A 35 24.23 -3.84 60.15
CA ASN A 35 23.35 -3.33 61.21
C ASN A 35 24.07 -2.77 62.46
N GLU A 36 24.01 -1.44 62.67
CA GLU A 36 23.42 -0.80 63.87
C GLU A 36 23.72 0.71 64.03
N SER A 37 22.67 1.45 64.42
CA SER A 37 22.63 2.59 65.35
C SER A 37 22.86 4.04 64.86
N GLN A 38 21.76 4.80 64.86
CA GLN A 38 21.70 6.27 65.05
C GLN A 38 22.01 6.66 66.52
N PRO A 39 22.25 7.95 66.84
CA PRO A 39 21.14 8.85 67.18
C PRO A 39 21.25 10.29 66.64
N ALA A 40 20.14 11.02 66.81
CA ALA A 40 19.75 12.30 66.23
C ALA A 40 20.45 13.56 66.78
N ALA A 41 20.44 14.63 65.97
CA ALA A 41 20.28 16.02 66.44
C ALA A 41 19.65 16.91 65.35
N ASP A 42 18.73 17.73 65.82
CA ASP A 42 17.80 18.65 65.17
C ASP A 42 18.46 19.98 64.75
N SER A 43 18.06 20.57 63.61
CA SER A 43 17.67 22.00 63.48
C SER A 43 17.59 22.51 62.02
N SER A 44 16.38 22.98 61.67
CA SER A 44 16.05 24.16 60.85
C SER A 44 16.60 24.36 59.41
N GLN A 45 15.66 24.30 58.46
CA GLN A 45 15.53 24.95 57.12
C GLN A 45 16.07 26.41 56.98
N PRO A 46 16.08 27.03 55.77
CA PRO A 46 15.67 26.56 54.43
C PRO A 46 16.69 26.80 53.29
N ALA A 47 16.39 26.17 52.15
CA ALA A 47 17.12 26.24 50.88
C ALA A 47 16.91 27.55 50.11
N ALA A 48 17.99 28.06 49.51
CA ALA A 48 17.99 28.97 48.38
C ALA A 48 19.15 28.57 47.45
N ALA A 49 18.81 28.29 46.19
CA ALA A 49 19.73 27.84 45.16
C ALA A 49 20.46 29.03 44.51
N THR A 50 21.77 28.84 44.29
CA THR A 50 22.55 29.57 43.28
C THR A 50 23.56 28.61 42.65
N GLU A 51 23.75 28.82 41.37
CA GLU A 51 24.38 27.97 40.36
C GLU A 51 25.90 27.83 40.48
N ASP A 52 26.43 26.73 39.91
CA ASP A 52 27.35 26.69 38.76
C ASP A 52 28.39 25.56 38.88
N HIS A 53 28.37 24.62 37.92
CA HIS A 53 29.52 24.22 37.11
C HIS A 53 29.32 22.88 36.37
N SER A 54 29.11 23.03 35.06
CA SER A 54 29.58 22.21 33.92
C SER A 54 30.17 20.81 34.16
N HIS A 55 29.57 19.80 33.51
CA HIS A 55 30.31 18.95 32.55
C HIS A 55 29.36 18.16 31.62
N ALA A 56 29.82 18.01 30.38
CA ALA A 56 29.14 17.44 29.23
C ALA A 56 28.75 15.96 29.35
N GLY A 57 27.69 15.58 28.63
CA GLY A 57 27.43 14.19 28.24
C GLY A 57 25.95 13.89 28.03
N GLY A 58 25.52 13.86 26.76
CA GLY A 58 24.33 13.14 26.28
C GLY A 58 22.97 13.77 26.61
N ALA A 59 22.31 14.32 25.60
CA ALA A 59 20.86 14.47 25.55
C ALA A 59 20.48 14.50 24.06
N ASP A 60 19.84 13.47 23.54
CA ASP A 60 18.39 13.28 23.57
C ASP A 60 17.76 14.08 22.42
N SER A 61 17.71 13.45 21.25
CA SER A 61 16.97 13.93 20.08
C SER A 61 15.67 13.12 20.00
N ASP A 62 14.88 13.20 21.05
CA ASP A 62 13.47 12.82 21.02
C ASP A 62 12.69 14.14 21.09
N HIS A 63 12.72 14.90 19.99
CA HIS A 63 11.75 15.97 19.80
C HIS A 63 10.47 15.30 19.31
N PRO A 64 9.36 15.36 20.06
CA PRO A 64 8.08 14.98 19.48
C PRO A 64 7.84 15.95 18.31
N HIS A 65 7.86 15.42 17.09
CA HIS A 65 7.49 16.16 15.91
C HIS A 65 6.04 16.61 16.11
N THR A 66 5.84 17.91 16.33
CA THR A 66 4.52 18.52 16.24
C THR A 66 4.23 18.66 14.76
N SER A 67 3.12 18.11 14.27
CA SER A 67 2.79 18.23 12.84
C SER A 67 2.74 19.71 12.44
N ASP A 68 3.38 20.04 11.32
CA ASP A 68 3.36 21.34 10.65
C ASP A 68 2.00 21.58 9.96
N VAL A 69 1.18 20.54 9.80
CA VAL A 69 -0.19 20.60 9.28
C VAL A 69 -1.20 20.77 10.42
N ASP A 70 -2.18 21.66 10.24
CA ASP A 70 -3.29 21.78 11.20
C ASP A 70 -4.29 20.62 11.02
N LEU A 71 -4.04 19.54 11.77
CA LEU A 71 -4.89 18.34 11.79
C LEU A 71 -6.33 18.62 12.24
N THR A 72 -6.64 19.80 12.78
CA THR A 72 -8.00 20.18 13.18
C THR A 72 -8.81 20.82 12.07
N HIS A 73 -8.18 21.20 10.95
CA HIS A 73 -8.79 21.87 9.79
C HIS A 73 -8.20 21.36 8.46
N LEU A 74 -8.16 20.04 8.27
CA LEU A 74 -7.76 19.45 7.00
C LEU A 74 -8.81 19.73 5.92
N GLU A 75 -8.39 20.18 4.74
CA GLU A 75 -9.31 20.38 3.62
C GLU A 75 -9.90 19.04 3.16
N LEU A 76 -11.22 18.99 2.97
CA LEU A 76 -11.89 17.80 2.44
C LEU A 76 -11.50 17.54 0.97
N GLY A 77 -11.25 16.26 0.67
CA GLY A 77 -11.00 15.77 -0.68
C GLY A 77 -12.22 15.65 -1.59
N ASP A 78 -13.42 15.94 -1.09
CA ASP A 78 -14.67 15.73 -1.82
C ASP A 78 -14.67 16.45 -3.18
N GLY A 79 -14.86 15.69 -4.26
CA GLY A 79 -14.87 16.23 -5.62
C GLY A 79 -13.49 16.52 -6.22
N LYS A 80 -12.39 16.26 -5.51
CA LYS A 80 -11.01 16.42 -6.02
C LYS A 80 -10.55 15.27 -6.93
N TYR A 81 -11.45 14.69 -7.72
CA TYR A 81 -11.10 13.76 -8.79
C TYR A 81 -10.93 14.50 -10.11
N SER A 82 -9.89 14.16 -10.87
CA SER A 82 -9.57 14.78 -12.15
C SER A 82 -9.47 13.75 -13.27
N THR A 83 -9.53 14.22 -14.52
CA THR A 83 -9.27 13.40 -15.73
C THR A 83 -7.87 13.64 -16.31
N SER A 84 -7.01 14.33 -15.55
CA SER A 84 -5.62 14.63 -15.89
C SER A 84 -4.84 14.90 -14.61
N PRO A 85 -3.53 14.71 -14.60
CA PRO A 85 -2.73 14.94 -13.40
C PRO A 85 -2.84 16.39 -12.89
N GLN A 86 -2.98 16.55 -11.58
CA GLN A 86 -3.18 17.85 -10.92
C GLN A 86 -2.82 17.73 -9.44
N ALA A 87 -1.94 18.61 -8.94
CA ALA A 87 -1.53 18.63 -7.54
C ALA A 87 -2.72 18.78 -6.59
N GLY A 88 -2.73 18.01 -5.49
CA GLY A 88 -3.83 17.94 -4.52
C GLY A 88 -5.10 17.26 -5.03
N TYR A 89 -5.07 16.60 -6.19
CA TYR A 89 -6.21 15.88 -6.80
C TYR A 89 -5.80 14.43 -7.11
N VAL A 90 -6.79 13.56 -7.25
CA VAL A 90 -6.60 12.19 -7.74
C VAL A 90 -6.99 12.13 -9.22
N TYR A 91 -6.04 11.80 -10.10
CA TYR A 91 -6.35 11.49 -11.49
C TYR A 91 -6.96 10.09 -11.56
N SER A 92 -8.29 10.02 -11.57
CA SER A 92 -9.01 8.75 -11.43
C SER A 92 -9.34 8.12 -12.78
N CYS A 93 -9.14 6.80 -12.88
CA CYS A 93 -9.69 6.00 -13.98
C CYS A 93 -11.21 5.79 -13.80
N ILE A 94 -11.73 6.02 -12.60
CA ILE A 94 -13.13 5.91 -12.25
C ILE A 94 -13.76 7.28 -12.45
N THR A 95 -14.75 7.36 -13.34
CA THR A 95 -15.47 8.61 -13.66
C THR A 95 -16.93 8.56 -13.24
N GLN A 96 -17.37 7.42 -12.70
CA GLN A 96 -18.73 7.19 -12.22
C GLN A 96 -18.65 6.45 -10.90
N PHE A 97 -19.01 7.12 -9.82
CA PHE A 97 -19.03 6.58 -8.47
C PHE A 97 -20.46 6.16 -8.14
N ASN A 98 -20.70 4.86 -8.11
CA ASN A 98 -22.02 4.25 -7.89
C ASN A 98 -21.98 3.23 -6.74
N GLY A 99 -20.93 3.25 -5.93
CA GLY A 99 -20.81 2.41 -4.76
C GLY A 99 -21.61 2.95 -3.58
N GLY A 100 -21.34 2.41 -2.40
CA GLY A 100 -21.80 2.98 -1.14
C GLY A 100 -20.60 3.31 -0.27
N GLY A 101 -20.83 4.10 0.77
CA GLY A 101 -19.87 4.37 1.83
C GLY A 101 -20.60 4.70 3.12
N ALA A 102 -19.96 5.49 3.98
CA ALA A 102 -20.56 6.00 5.21
C ALA A 102 -21.91 6.69 4.97
N THR A 103 -22.87 6.42 5.85
CA THR A 103 -24.26 6.89 5.71
C THR A 103 -24.61 8.06 6.63
N GLY A 104 -23.82 8.27 7.67
CA GLY A 104 -23.90 9.40 8.59
C GLY A 104 -22.83 10.45 8.32
N THR A 105 -22.74 11.42 9.20
CA THR A 105 -21.71 12.46 9.17
C THR A 105 -21.06 12.53 10.54
N GLY A 106 -19.74 12.42 10.58
CA GLY A 106 -18.96 12.48 11.81
C GLY A 106 -19.02 13.85 12.48
N SER A 107 -18.87 13.87 13.80
CA SER A 107 -18.75 15.11 14.60
C SER A 107 -17.46 15.90 14.31
N TRP A 108 -16.51 15.28 13.61
CA TRP A 108 -15.25 15.88 13.18
C TRP A 108 -15.38 16.75 11.92
N MET A 109 -16.53 16.77 11.25
CA MET A 109 -16.73 17.60 10.06
C MET A 109 -17.04 19.06 10.47
N ASN A 110 -16.17 20.01 10.12
CA ASN A 110 -16.24 21.41 10.61
C ASN A 110 -17.31 22.26 9.91
N GLY A 111 -17.89 21.79 8.81
CA GLY A 111 -18.97 22.46 8.07
C GLY A 111 -18.52 23.64 7.20
N ASP A 112 -17.24 24.00 7.22
CA ASP A 112 -16.61 25.01 6.37
C ASP A 112 -15.84 24.42 5.17
N GLY A 113 -15.96 23.11 4.95
CA GLY A 113 -15.21 22.37 3.93
C GLY A 113 -13.95 21.70 4.48
N THR A 114 -13.71 21.78 5.79
CA THR A 114 -12.62 21.07 6.47
C THR A 114 -13.13 20.01 7.45
N TRP A 115 -12.21 19.18 7.95
CA TRP A 115 -12.47 18.19 8.99
C TRP A 115 -11.32 18.10 10.01
N ASP A 116 -11.65 17.63 11.20
CA ASP A 116 -10.75 17.52 12.35
C ASP A 116 -10.36 16.05 12.57
N ALA A 117 -9.19 15.66 12.07
CA ALA A 117 -8.69 14.29 12.19
C ALA A 117 -8.54 13.84 13.65
N THR A 118 -8.25 14.78 14.55
CA THR A 118 -8.02 14.50 15.98
C THR A 118 -9.30 14.12 16.75
N LYS A 119 -10.47 14.36 16.15
CA LYS A 119 -11.79 14.03 16.72
C LYS A 119 -12.45 12.83 16.03
N LYS A 120 -11.79 12.25 15.02
CA LYS A 120 -12.40 11.20 14.22
C LYS A 120 -12.65 9.96 15.07
N ALA A 121 -13.87 9.42 14.99
CA ALA A 121 -14.18 8.15 15.63
C ALA A 121 -13.51 7.01 14.87
N VAL A 122 -13.07 6.01 15.60
CA VAL A 122 -12.45 4.79 15.08
C VAL A 122 -13.24 3.58 15.57
N VAL A 123 -13.18 2.49 14.82
CA VAL A 123 -13.86 1.23 15.19
C VAL A 123 -13.09 0.55 16.33
N ASP A 124 -13.77 0.35 17.47
CA ASP A 124 -13.19 -0.28 18.64
C ASP A 124 -12.83 -1.74 18.35
N GLY A 125 -11.66 -2.18 18.82
CA GLY A 125 -11.27 -3.57 18.78
C GLY A 125 -9.78 -3.81 18.93
N SER A 126 -9.42 -5.08 19.04
CA SER A 126 -8.03 -5.53 19.05
C SER A 126 -7.97 -6.97 18.55
N VAL A 127 -8.44 -7.19 17.32
CA VAL A 127 -8.47 -8.50 16.68
C VAL A 127 -7.10 -8.78 16.06
N THR A 128 -6.46 -9.88 16.46
CA THR A 128 -5.16 -10.30 15.91
C THR A 128 -5.34 -11.29 14.77
N TRP A 129 -4.51 -11.16 13.73
CA TRP A 129 -4.58 -11.98 12.52
C TRP A 129 -3.31 -12.81 12.29
N PRO A 130 -3.43 -13.99 11.66
CA PRO A 130 -2.28 -14.76 11.20
C PRO A 130 -1.70 -14.13 9.92
N SER A 131 -1.06 -12.97 10.07
CA SER A 131 -0.44 -12.24 8.95
C SER A 131 0.62 -13.09 8.26
N SER A 132 0.57 -13.11 6.93
CA SER A 132 1.58 -13.70 6.08
C SER A 132 1.92 -12.73 4.96
N PHE A 133 3.16 -12.26 4.95
CA PHE A 133 3.66 -11.37 3.92
C PHE A 133 5.14 -11.64 3.64
N THR A 134 5.50 -11.64 2.37
CA THR A 134 6.88 -11.75 1.90
C THR A 134 7.10 -10.80 0.74
N LEU A 135 8.23 -10.12 0.80
CA LEU A 135 8.78 -9.31 -0.28
C LEU A 135 10.15 -9.87 -0.64
N SER A 136 10.37 -10.16 -1.92
CA SER A 136 11.66 -10.62 -2.42
C SER A 136 12.03 -9.92 -3.72
N LEU A 137 13.33 -9.76 -3.94
CA LEU A 137 13.89 -9.21 -5.17
C LEU A 137 14.46 -10.35 -6.03
N GLN A 138 13.87 -10.59 -7.19
CA GLN A 138 14.31 -11.64 -8.11
C GLN A 138 14.23 -11.17 -9.57
N GLY A 139 15.34 -11.29 -10.31
CA GLY A 139 15.34 -11.06 -11.76
C GLY A 139 14.96 -9.62 -12.17
N GLY A 140 15.27 -8.62 -11.33
CA GLY A 140 14.89 -7.23 -11.59
C GLY A 140 13.43 -6.91 -11.26
N GLN A 141 12.74 -7.83 -10.58
CA GLN A 141 11.37 -7.66 -10.12
C GLN A 141 11.30 -7.77 -8.59
N ARG A 142 10.47 -6.94 -7.98
CA ARG A 142 9.96 -7.17 -6.63
C ARG A 142 8.77 -8.12 -6.73
N ILE A 143 8.78 -9.17 -5.93
CA ILE A 143 7.72 -10.18 -5.86
C ILE A 143 7.14 -10.13 -4.46
N PHE A 144 5.84 -9.86 -4.40
CA PHE A 144 5.06 -9.77 -3.19
C PHE A 144 4.15 -10.97 -3.14
N THR A 145 4.21 -11.72 -2.04
CA THR A 145 3.25 -12.78 -1.74
C THR A 145 2.72 -12.55 -0.34
N GLY A 146 1.41 -12.55 -0.17
CA GLY A 146 0.81 -12.35 1.14
C GLY A 146 -0.67 -12.67 1.16
N ASN A 147 -1.28 -12.43 2.31
CA ASN A 147 -2.66 -12.80 2.57
C ASN A 147 -3.59 -11.65 2.98
N ASP A 148 -3.12 -10.40 2.82
CA ASP A 148 -3.85 -9.16 3.12
C ASP A 148 -4.31 -9.01 4.59
N LEU A 149 -3.73 -9.80 5.49
CA LEU A 149 -3.98 -9.66 6.92
C LEU A 149 -2.86 -8.85 7.57
N PRO A 150 -3.18 -7.77 8.32
CA PRO A 150 -2.17 -6.91 8.93
C PRO A 150 -1.38 -7.64 10.02
N ASN A 151 -0.14 -7.19 10.21
CA ASN A 151 0.74 -7.64 11.29
C ASN A 151 0.48 -6.92 12.63
N HIS A 152 -0.51 -6.04 12.68
CA HIS A 152 -1.01 -5.35 13.86
C HIS A 152 -2.48 -5.74 14.15
N PRO A 153 -3.01 -5.46 15.35
CA PRO A 153 -4.43 -5.65 15.64
C PRO A 153 -5.33 -4.76 14.77
N THR A 154 -6.58 -5.17 14.60
CA THR A 154 -7.63 -4.37 13.92
C THR A 154 -8.83 -4.13 14.84
N GLY A 155 -9.70 -3.24 14.40
CA GLY A 155 -11.04 -3.05 14.97
C GLY A 155 -11.94 -4.27 14.79
N ASN A 156 -13.08 -4.26 15.47
CA ASN A 156 -14.11 -5.29 15.30
C ASN A 156 -14.97 -4.99 14.06
N PHE A 157 -14.71 -5.72 12.97
CA PHE A 157 -15.53 -5.66 11.76
C PHE A 157 -16.33 -6.95 11.55
N PRO A 158 -17.64 -6.89 11.21
CA PRO A 158 -18.45 -5.70 10.94
C PRO A 158 -18.62 -4.80 12.16
N VAL A 159 -18.81 -3.49 11.93
CA VAL A 159 -18.90 -2.50 13.03
C VAL A 159 -20.07 -2.87 13.95
N ASP A 160 -19.80 -2.95 15.25
CA ASP A 160 -20.82 -3.31 16.24
C ASP A 160 -21.85 -2.19 16.38
N PRO A 161 -23.17 -2.46 16.38
CA PRO A 161 -24.19 -1.42 16.61
C PRO A 161 -24.07 -0.63 17.93
N GLY A 162 -23.31 -1.12 18.90
CA GLY A 162 -22.99 -0.44 20.15
C GLY A 162 -21.73 0.42 20.12
N ASP A 163 -20.93 0.33 19.05
CA ASP A 163 -19.77 1.18 18.77
C ASP A 163 -20.25 2.59 18.34
N ASP A 164 -19.54 3.65 18.73
CA ASP A 164 -19.93 5.01 18.37
C ASP A 164 -19.66 5.32 16.89
N ALA A 165 -18.70 4.65 16.26
CA ALA A 165 -18.42 4.70 14.82
C ALA A 165 -19.63 4.23 13.99
N TYR A 166 -20.46 3.31 14.51
CA TYR A 166 -21.61 2.74 13.80
C TYR A 166 -22.64 3.78 13.35
N ALA A 167 -22.78 4.88 14.09
CA ALA A 167 -23.71 5.95 13.75
C ALA A 167 -23.31 6.71 12.49
N VAL A 168 -22.01 6.72 12.17
CA VAL A 168 -21.44 7.37 10.99
C VAL A 168 -21.34 6.36 9.85
N ASP A 169 -20.71 5.23 10.11
CA ASP A 169 -20.52 4.18 9.14
C ASP A 169 -20.69 2.82 9.79
N ARG A 170 -21.62 2.05 9.22
CA ARG A 170 -22.02 0.75 9.75
C ARG A 170 -21.11 -0.38 9.28
N ASN A 171 -20.23 -0.10 8.32
CA ASN A 171 -19.44 -1.04 7.51
C ASN A 171 -19.79 -2.52 7.82
N PRO A 172 -20.75 -3.12 7.08
CA PRO A 172 -21.26 -4.45 7.39
C PRO A 172 -20.31 -5.57 6.96
N ASN A 173 -19.12 -5.23 6.46
CA ASN A 173 -18.18 -6.17 5.88
C ASN A 173 -17.27 -6.78 6.96
N SER A 174 -16.62 -7.89 6.62
CA SER A 174 -15.68 -8.58 7.52
C SER A 174 -14.33 -8.70 6.85
N ILE A 175 -13.25 -8.54 7.62
CA ILE A 175 -11.88 -8.80 7.18
C ILE A 175 -11.74 -10.30 6.87
N GLN A 176 -11.19 -10.61 5.69
CA GLN A 176 -10.98 -11.98 5.23
C GLN A 176 -9.59 -12.12 4.63
N GLU A 177 -8.99 -13.30 4.83
CA GLU A 177 -7.75 -13.68 4.17
C GLU A 177 -7.89 -13.63 2.65
N GLN A 178 -6.94 -12.98 1.98
CA GLN A 178 -6.85 -12.92 0.52
C GLN A 178 -5.67 -13.74 0.02
N SER A 179 -5.53 -13.87 -1.30
CA SER A 179 -4.32 -14.41 -1.93
C SER A 179 -3.69 -13.36 -2.81
N ILE A 180 -2.66 -12.69 -2.28
CA ILE A 180 -1.90 -11.67 -3.00
C ILE A 180 -0.66 -12.34 -3.57
N THR A 181 -0.51 -12.27 -4.90
CA THR A 181 0.76 -12.52 -5.59
C THR A 181 0.89 -11.49 -6.70
N LEU A 182 1.78 -10.53 -6.52
CA LEU A 182 2.01 -9.47 -7.51
C LEU A 182 3.50 -9.21 -7.72
N SER A 183 3.83 -8.61 -8.85
CA SER A 183 5.20 -8.27 -9.19
C SER A 183 5.31 -6.85 -9.72
N LEU A 184 6.25 -6.09 -9.17
CA LEU A 184 6.57 -4.72 -9.55
C LEU A 184 8.01 -4.64 -10.08
N PRO A 185 8.33 -3.70 -10.99
CA PRO A 185 9.71 -3.50 -11.42
C PRO A 185 10.59 -3.08 -10.24
N ALA A 186 11.79 -3.66 -10.13
CA ALA A 186 12.76 -3.26 -9.11
C ALA A 186 13.30 -1.85 -9.33
N ASN A 187 13.38 -1.45 -10.60
CA ASN A 187 13.82 -0.14 -11.04
C ASN A 187 12.71 0.43 -11.93
N PRO A 188 11.68 1.06 -11.34
CA PRO A 188 10.60 1.66 -12.10
C PRO A 188 11.13 2.78 -13.01
N THR A 189 10.41 3.04 -14.09
CA THR A 189 10.75 4.10 -15.06
C THR A 189 9.55 4.98 -15.29
N ALA A 190 9.79 6.29 -15.36
CA ALA A 190 8.77 7.28 -15.66
C ALA A 190 8.04 6.93 -16.96
N ALA A 191 6.71 7.04 -16.94
CA ALA A 191 5.92 6.96 -18.15
C ALA A 191 6.07 8.24 -18.97
N ALA A 192 5.71 8.19 -20.26
CA ALA A 192 5.73 9.37 -21.11
C ALA A 192 4.74 10.46 -20.62
N GLN A 193 3.66 10.04 -19.96
CA GLN A 193 2.66 10.86 -19.28
C GLN A 193 2.17 10.05 -18.06
N PRO A 194 1.76 10.71 -16.96
CA PRO A 194 1.22 9.98 -15.83
C PRO A 194 -0.07 9.22 -16.18
N ASN A 195 -0.31 8.13 -15.44
CA ASN A 195 -1.48 7.27 -15.61
C ASN A 195 -2.48 7.50 -14.48
N CYS A 196 -3.76 7.38 -14.80
CA CYS A 196 -4.80 7.42 -13.79
C CYS A 196 -4.70 6.23 -12.83
N VAL A 197 -5.25 6.40 -11.63
CA VAL A 197 -5.35 5.37 -10.59
C VAL A 197 -6.75 4.77 -10.52
N GLY A 198 -6.82 3.49 -10.12
CA GLY A 198 -8.07 2.78 -9.82
C GLY A 198 -8.46 2.94 -8.35
N GLY A 199 -9.16 1.93 -7.81
CA GLY A 199 -9.43 1.85 -6.38
C GLY A 199 -8.15 1.53 -5.61
N GLU A 200 -7.44 0.47 -5.98
CA GLU A 200 -6.17 0.09 -5.38
C GLU A 200 -4.98 0.82 -6.04
N VAL A 201 -4.07 1.33 -5.23
CA VAL A 201 -2.90 2.11 -5.72
C VAL A 201 -1.56 1.51 -5.35
N GLY A 202 -1.50 0.64 -4.33
CA GLY A 202 -0.24 0.07 -3.87
C GLY A 202 -0.40 -1.06 -2.88
N ILE A 203 0.74 -1.50 -2.36
CA ILE A 203 0.84 -2.46 -1.25
C ILE A 203 1.83 -1.96 -0.22
N MET A 204 1.42 -1.97 1.05
CA MET A 204 2.24 -1.55 2.18
C MET A 204 3.15 -2.69 2.63
N LEU A 205 4.25 -2.36 3.32
CA LEU A 205 5.17 -3.35 3.89
C LEU A 205 4.56 -4.15 5.05
N SER A 206 3.41 -3.72 5.58
CA SER A 206 2.58 -4.52 6.49
C SER A 206 1.91 -5.72 5.78
N GLY A 207 1.91 -5.75 4.44
CA GLY A 207 1.27 -6.77 3.61
C GLY A 207 -0.17 -6.48 3.23
N VAL A 208 -0.69 -5.32 3.62
CA VAL A 208 -2.04 -4.81 3.36
C VAL A 208 -2.02 -3.88 2.15
N VAL A 209 -3.09 -3.91 1.36
CA VAL A 209 -3.26 -3.06 0.17
C VAL A 209 -3.57 -1.62 0.59
N ILE A 210 -3.05 -0.64 -0.15
CA ILE A 210 -3.46 0.77 -0.03
C ILE A 210 -4.30 1.19 -1.23
N PHE A 211 -5.41 1.85 -0.94
CA PHE A 211 -6.38 2.33 -1.91
C PHE A 211 -6.16 3.83 -2.16
N SER A 212 -6.72 4.32 -3.26
CA SER A 212 -6.80 5.75 -3.56
C SER A 212 -7.58 6.47 -2.46
N ALA A 213 -7.43 7.78 -2.35
CA ALA A 213 -8.07 8.59 -1.32
C ALA A 213 -9.62 8.61 -1.33
N PHE A 214 -10.27 7.92 -2.27
CA PHE A 214 -11.73 7.94 -2.41
C PHE A 214 -12.43 6.68 -1.93
N ASP A 215 -13.60 6.90 -1.35
CA ASP A 215 -14.59 5.85 -1.13
C ASP A 215 -15.28 5.49 -2.46
N ALA A 216 -16.17 4.49 -2.42
CA ALA A 216 -16.88 4.05 -3.63
C ALA A 216 -17.96 5.05 -4.12
N GLU A 217 -18.24 6.11 -3.35
CA GLU A 217 -19.08 7.26 -3.73
C GLU A 217 -18.26 8.45 -4.29
N GLY A 218 -16.93 8.34 -4.33
CA GLY A 218 -16.03 9.39 -4.82
C GLY A 218 -15.84 10.54 -3.83
N ARG A 219 -16.09 10.29 -2.55
CA ARG A 219 -15.83 11.19 -1.43
C ARG A 219 -14.50 10.86 -0.78
N ASP A 220 -13.97 11.80 -0.02
CA ASP A 220 -12.79 11.59 0.80
C ASP A 220 -12.99 10.42 1.79
N ALA A 221 -12.35 9.28 1.52
CA ALA A 221 -12.55 8.05 2.30
C ALA A 221 -12.09 8.21 3.74
N VAL A 222 -10.94 8.88 3.94
CA VAL A 222 -10.34 9.06 5.25
C VAL A 222 -11.24 9.95 6.11
N ALA A 223 -11.88 10.96 5.52
CA ALA A 223 -12.81 11.84 6.25
C ALA A 223 -14.20 11.23 6.47
N HIS A 224 -14.78 10.53 5.49
CA HIS A 224 -16.18 10.08 5.54
C HIS A 224 -16.35 8.69 6.16
N GLU A 225 -15.51 7.72 5.82
CA GLU A 225 -15.61 6.34 6.30
C GLU A 225 -14.98 6.19 7.70
N VAL A 226 -15.42 5.18 8.45
CA VAL A 226 -14.78 4.86 9.74
C VAL A 226 -13.73 3.79 9.53
N GLN A 227 -12.54 4.05 10.05
CA GLN A 227 -11.44 3.09 10.08
C GLN A 227 -11.22 2.64 11.52
N ASP A 228 -10.45 1.57 11.73
CA ASP A 228 -9.99 1.22 13.07
C ASP A 228 -8.83 2.09 13.55
N GLU A 229 -8.33 1.83 14.76
CA GLU A 229 -7.19 2.53 15.37
C GLU A 229 -5.90 2.50 14.52
N CYS A 230 -5.84 1.64 13.51
CA CYS A 230 -4.71 1.54 12.59
C CYS A 230 -5.06 2.04 11.18
N ASP A 231 -6.07 2.91 11.05
CA ASP A 231 -6.49 3.57 9.81
C ASP A 231 -6.95 2.64 8.68
N GLY A 232 -7.28 1.39 9.01
CA GLY A 232 -7.75 0.42 8.02
C GLY A 232 -9.20 -0.01 8.23
N HIS A 233 -9.80 -0.53 7.17
CA HIS A 233 -11.15 -1.10 7.20
C HIS A 233 -11.37 -2.11 6.06
N PRO A 234 -12.37 -3.02 6.17
CA PRO A 234 -12.66 -3.98 5.11
C PRO A 234 -13.67 -3.45 4.08
N GLN A 235 -13.47 -3.83 2.82
CA GLN A 235 -14.50 -3.70 1.78
C GLN A 235 -15.32 -4.99 1.61
N ILE A 236 -16.32 -4.98 0.72
CA ILE A 236 -17.32 -6.05 0.53
C ILE A 236 -16.76 -7.46 0.26
N SER A 237 -15.60 -7.57 -0.39
CA SER A 237 -14.92 -8.85 -0.65
C SER A 237 -13.90 -9.22 0.44
N GLY A 238 -13.87 -8.46 1.53
CA GLY A 238 -13.09 -8.72 2.73
C GLY A 238 -11.62 -8.31 2.68
N PHE A 239 -11.18 -7.59 1.65
CA PHE A 239 -9.86 -6.95 1.70
C PHE A 239 -9.86 -5.90 2.81
N TYR A 240 -8.93 -6.02 3.74
CA TYR A 240 -8.60 -4.94 4.66
C TYR A 240 -7.66 -4.00 3.92
N HIS A 241 -7.86 -2.69 4.05
CA HIS A 241 -7.05 -1.72 3.31
C HIS A 241 -7.00 -0.39 4.03
N TYR A 242 -5.99 0.41 3.67
CA TYR A 242 -5.85 1.79 4.10
C TYR A 242 -6.16 2.75 2.94
N HIS A 243 -6.50 3.99 3.28
CA HIS A 243 -6.56 5.13 2.34
C HIS A 243 -5.48 6.19 2.61
N SER A 244 -4.85 6.13 3.79
CA SER A 244 -3.75 6.97 4.26
C SER A 244 -2.62 6.08 4.82
N LEU A 245 -1.53 6.70 5.28
CA LEU A 245 -0.55 5.97 6.08
C LEU A 245 -1.15 5.61 7.44
N SER A 246 -1.03 4.33 7.81
CA SER A 246 -1.48 3.80 9.08
C SER A 246 -0.58 4.23 10.23
N ASP A 247 -1.16 4.69 11.33
CA ASP A 247 -0.47 5.01 12.59
C ASP A 247 0.22 3.79 13.22
N CYS A 248 -0.21 2.58 12.83
CA CYS A 248 0.40 1.32 13.26
C CYS A 248 1.61 0.89 12.41
N ILE A 249 2.01 1.70 11.41
CA ILE A 249 3.24 1.52 10.64
C ILE A 249 4.30 2.47 11.20
N GLU A 250 5.31 1.91 11.88
CA GLU A 250 6.38 2.71 12.47
C GLU A 250 7.31 3.30 11.41
N ASP A 251 7.58 4.60 11.52
CA ASP A 251 8.73 5.21 10.86
C ASP A 251 10.00 4.85 11.62
N THR A 252 10.82 4.01 11.00
CA THR A 252 12.06 3.50 11.59
C THR A 252 13.30 4.29 11.17
N SER A 253 13.11 5.39 10.43
CA SER A 253 14.21 6.16 9.89
C SER A 253 15.00 6.89 10.97
N THR A 254 16.28 7.09 10.69
CA THR A 254 17.20 7.89 11.51
C THR A 254 17.87 9.00 10.70
N SER A 255 17.50 9.17 9.43
CA SER A 255 18.14 10.12 8.50
C SER A 255 17.40 11.46 8.40
N GLY A 256 16.24 11.61 9.03
CA GLY A 256 15.33 12.74 8.85
C GLY A 256 14.24 12.43 7.81
N HIS A 257 14.63 11.85 6.68
CA HIS A 257 13.68 11.37 5.67
C HIS A 257 12.97 10.11 6.16
N SER A 258 11.64 10.04 6.06
CA SER A 258 10.87 8.87 6.49
C SER A 258 11.31 7.57 5.83
N SER A 259 11.09 6.46 6.52
CA SER A 259 11.31 5.11 5.97
C SER A 259 10.36 4.81 4.81
N LEU A 260 10.79 3.88 3.94
CA LEU A 260 9.91 3.28 2.94
C LEU A 260 8.81 2.49 3.65
N VAL A 261 7.54 2.80 3.36
CA VAL A 261 6.36 2.16 3.99
C VAL A 261 5.58 1.25 3.03
N GLY A 262 5.79 1.40 1.72
CA GLY A 262 5.09 0.61 0.71
C GLY A 262 5.59 0.85 -0.70
N TYR A 263 4.91 0.25 -1.67
CA TYR A 263 5.16 0.46 -3.10
C TYR A 263 3.85 0.72 -3.84
N ALA A 264 3.85 1.77 -4.66
CA ALA A 264 2.79 2.01 -5.61
C ALA A 264 2.83 0.97 -6.74
N PHE A 265 1.70 0.73 -7.40
CA PHE A 265 1.59 -0.30 -8.43
C PHE A 265 2.30 -0.02 -9.75
N ASP A 266 2.89 1.16 -9.92
CA ASP A 266 3.86 1.46 -10.97
C ASP A 266 5.32 1.13 -10.59
N GLY A 267 5.54 0.69 -9.35
CA GLY A 267 6.80 0.18 -8.81
C GLY A 267 7.64 1.19 -8.03
N TYR A 268 7.22 2.46 -7.97
CA TYR A 268 7.87 3.47 -7.14
C TYR A 268 7.54 3.28 -5.65
N GLY A 269 8.45 3.71 -4.78
CA GLY A 269 8.28 3.63 -3.33
C GLY A 269 7.26 4.65 -2.82
N ILE A 270 6.60 4.31 -1.71
CA ILE A 270 5.79 5.21 -0.89
C ILE A 270 6.54 5.35 0.44
N TYR A 271 6.88 6.58 0.82
CA TYR A 271 7.57 6.92 2.05
C TYR A 271 6.63 7.61 3.04
N GLY A 272 7.02 7.71 4.30
CA GLY A 272 6.23 8.38 5.35
C GLY A 272 6.14 9.90 5.21
N TYR A 273 5.74 10.57 6.30
CA TYR A 273 5.39 11.99 6.32
C TYR A 273 6.57 12.97 6.18
N TYR A 274 7.81 12.53 6.33
CA TYR A 274 8.96 13.43 6.43
C TYR A 274 9.96 13.26 5.28
N ASP A 275 10.55 14.36 4.82
CA ASP A 275 11.64 14.42 3.85
C ASP A 275 12.97 14.77 4.56
N GLU A 276 13.99 15.21 3.82
CA GLU A 276 15.28 15.59 4.35
C GLU A 276 15.19 16.57 5.53
N ASP A 277 16.14 16.43 6.46
CA ASP A 277 16.20 17.19 7.72
C ASP A 277 14.98 17.02 8.65
N GLY A 278 14.06 16.08 8.36
CA GLY A 278 12.88 15.81 9.19
C GLY A 278 11.76 16.83 9.00
N ALA A 279 11.76 17.55 7.88
CA ALA A 279 10.67 18.43 7.48
C ALA A 279 9.45 17.60 7.08
N GLU A 280 8.28 17.97 7.58
CA GLU A 280 7.03 17.33 7.17
C GLU A 280 6.67 17.75 5.74
N VAL A 281 6.30 16.77 4.92
CA VAL A 281 5.95 16.95 3.52
C VAL A 281 4.50 17.39 3.40
N THR A 282 4.27 18.46 2.64
CA THR A 282 2.94 18.99 2.33
C THR A 282 2.66 18.92 0.84
N ASN A 283 1.42 19.21 0.45
CA ASN A 283 1.04 19.34 -0.96
C ASN A 283 1.88 20.37 -1.73
N ASP A 284 2.42 21.39 -1.06
CA ASP A 284 3.23 22.43 -1.70
C ASP A 284 4.62 21.91 -2.14
N ASP A 285 5.07 20.79 -1.56
CA ASP A 285 6.36 20.16 -1.83
C ASP A 285 6.28 19.10 -2.93
N LEU A 286 5.06 18.66 -3.27
CA LEU A 286 4.81 17.51 -4.13
C LEU A 286 4.30 17.91 -5.53
N ASP A 287 4.52 17.02 -6.49
CA ASP A 287 4.06 17.20 -7.86
C ASP A 287 2.59 16.80 -8.09
N GLU A 288 2.18 16.78 -9.34
CA GLU A 288 0.81 16.45 -9.76
C GLU A 288 0.36 15.02 -9.48
N CYS A 289 1.29 14.10 -9.19
CA CYS A 289 1.04 12.72 -8.81
C CYS A 289 1.25 12.47 -7.32
N HIS A 290 1.50 13.54 -6.54
CA HIS A 290 1.76 13.46 -5.11
C HIS A 290 3.09 12.76 -4.78
N GLY A 291 4.10 13.00 -5.60
CA GLY A 291 5.46 12.56 -5.34
C GLY A 291 6.47 13.61 -5.79
N HIS A 292 7.74 13.26 -5.70
CA HIS A 292 8.84 14.12 -6.14
C HIS A 292 10.11 13.29 -6.37
N THR A 293 11.16 13.92 -6.88
CA THR A 293 12.46 13.26 -7.10
C THR A 293 13.47 13.82 -6.13
N HIS A 294 13.93 12.96 -5.22
CA HIS A 294 14.94 13.29 -4.24
C HIS A 294 15.84 12.07 -3.95
N ILE A 295 16.87 12.24 -3.13
CA ILE A 295 17.76 11.15 -2.74
C ILE A 295 17.11 10.34 -1.62
N VAL A 296 16.86 9.06 -1.87
CA VAL A 296 16.25 8.14 -0.90
C VAL A 296 17.05 6.86 -0.74
N GLU A 297 16.85 6.17 0.38
CA GLU A 297 17.34 4.81 0.54
C GLU A 297 16.48 3.85 -0.30
N TRP A 298 17.13 3.13 -1.22
CA TRP A 298 16.52 2.16 -2.11
C TRP A 298 17.38 0.91 -2.22
N ASP A 299 16.83 -0.25 -1.84
CA ASP A 299 17.52 -1.54 -1.84
C ASP A 299 18.91 -1.51 -1.14
N GLY A 300 19.04 -0.73 -0.06
CA GLY A 300 20.26 -0.59 0.74
C GLY A 300 21.30 0.39 0.18
N GLY A 301 20.94 1.24 -0.78
CA GLY A 301 21.80 2.30 -1.29
C GLY A 301 21.04 3.62 -1.45
N MET A 302 21.75 4.74 -1.35
CA MET A 302 21.18 6.07 -1.60
C MET A 302 21.13 6.34 -3.10
N VAL A 303 19.94 6.64 -3.64
CA VAL A 303 19.73 6.91 -5.06
C VAL A 303 18.82 8.13 -5.23
N GLU A 304 19.13 8.98 -6.21
CA GLU A 304 18.22 10.04 -6.64
C GLU A 304 17.14 9.40 -7.53
N MET A 305 15.90 9.34 -7.04
CA MET A 305 14.80 8.73 -7.76
C MET A 305 13.46 9.36 -7.39
N TYR A 306 12.51 9.26 -8.32
CA TYR A 306 11.13 9.60 -8.03
C TYR A 306 10.56 8.65 -6.97
N HIS A 307 9.73 9.17 -6.07
CA HIS A 307 8.98 8.40 -5.07
C HIS A 307 7.77 9.21 -4.59
N TYR A 308 6.80 8.52 -3.99
CA TYR A 308 5.64 9.13 -3.36
C TYR A 308 5.88 9.33 -1.87
N HIS A 309 5.18 10.31 -1.30
CA HIS A 309 5.08 10.48 0.15
C HIS A 309 3.65 10.22 0.62
N ALA A 310 3.55 9.72 1.85
CA ALA A 310 2.36 9.89 2.64
C ALA A 310 2.30 11.32 3.17
N THR A 311 1.11 11.90 3.27
CA THR A 311 0.86 13.24 3.83
C THR A 311 -0.44 13.21 4.65
N HIS A 312 -0.60 14.14 5.58
CA HIS A 312 -1.89 14.34 6.27
C HIS A 312 -2.94 15.02 5.38
N GLU A 313 -2.51 15.72 4.33
CA GLU A 313 -3.40 16.38 3.38
C GLU A 313 -3.85 15.40 2.29
N PHE A 314 -5.10 15.55 1.82
CA PHE A 314 -5.59 14.84 0.64
C PHE A 314 -4.66 15.11 -0.58
N PRO A 315 -4.33 14.11 -1.42
CA PRO A 315 -4.84 12.72 -1.50
C PRO A 315 -4.13 11.69 -0.61
N TYR A 316 -3.41 12.11 0.43
CA TYR A 316 -2.72 11.28 1.43
C TYR A 316 -1.56 10.44 0.92
N THR A 317 -1.64 9.86 -0.27
CA THR A 317 -0.60 9.08 -0.94
C THR A 317 -0.68 9.28 -2.46
N VAL A 318 -0.85 8.24 -3.27
CA VAL A 318 -0.71 8.30 -4.74
C VAL A 318 -1.88 9.06 -5.39
N GLY A 319 -1.62 10.27 -5.91
CA GLY A 319 -2.58 11.05 -6.70
C GLY A 319 -2.69 10.59 -8.16
N CYS A 320 -1.57 10.12 -8.73
CA CYS A 320 -1.52 9.40 -9.99
C CYS A 320 -0.27 8.53 -10.10
N PHE A 321 -0.22 7.64 -11.09
CA PHE A 321 0.99 6.87 -11.36
C PHE A 321 1.94 7.64 -12.27
N HIS A 322 3.10 8.04 -11.73
CA HIS A 322 4.24 8.58 -12.47
C HIS A 322 4.81 7.57 -13.47
N GLY A 323 4.83 6.29 -13.10
CA GLY A 323 5.24 5.18 -13.97
C GLY A 323 4.09 4.53 -14.74
N ALA A 324 4.41 3.45 -15.45
CA ALA A 324 3.39 2.58 -16.04
C ALA A 324 2.95 1.54 -15.00
N PRO A 325 1.65 1.46 -14.63
CA PRO A 325 1.20 0.53 -13.61
C PRO A 325 1.38 -0.93 -14.07
N ALA A 326 2.07 -1.73 -13.27
CA ALA A 326 2.25 -3.17 -13.44
C ALA A 326 1.03 -3.95 -12.94
N VAL A 327 0.29 -3.40 -11.99
CA VAL A 327 -0.96 -3.94 -11.45
C VAL A 327 -2.07 -2.91 -11.66
N ARG A 328 -3.25 -3.36 -12.11
CA ARG A 328 -4.40 -2.48 -12.41
C ARG A 328 -5.63 -2.73 -11.53
N ALA A 329 -5.71 -3.89 -10.90
CA ALA A 329 -6.73 -4.27 -9.94
C ALA A 329 -6.26 -5.54 -9.21
N LEU A 330 -6.70 -5.71 -7.97
CA LEU A 330 -6.59 -6.97 -7.25
C LEU A 330 -7.93 -7.70 -7.30
N SER A 331 -7.90 -9.02 -7.42
CA SER A 331 -9.10 -9.86 -7.42
C SER A 331 -9.13 -10.71 -6.16
N ALA A 332 -10.26 -10.68 -5.44
CA ALA A 332 -10.50 -11.56 -4.29
C ALA A 332 -10.50 -13.02 -4.74
N GLY A 333 -9.51 -13.78 -4.25
CA GLY A 333 -9.38 -15.24 -4.31
C GLY A 333 -9.87 -15.95 -5.58
N GLU A 334 -8.94 -16.26 -6.50
CA GLU A 334 -8.90 -17.60 -7.08
C GLU A 334 -7.84 -18.41 -6.34
N GLY A 335 -8.27 -19.37 -5.52
CA GLY A 335 -7.37 -20.33 -4.91
C GLY A 335 -6.63 -21.15 -5.98
N GLN A 336 -5.31 -21.27 -5.82
CA GLN A 336 -4.43 -22.22 -6.50
C GLN A 336 -4.42 -22.18 -8.04
N GLY A 337 -3.65 -21.25 -8.61
CA GLY A 337 -3.15 -21.31 -9.99
C GLY A 337 -1.62 -21.27 -10.01
N GLN A 338 -0.99 -22.40 -10.33
CA GLN A 338 0.45 -22.59 -10.34
C GLN A 338 1.22 -21.51 -11.12
N GLY A 339 2.26 -20.95 -10.49
CA GLY A 339 3.31 -20.23 -11.19
C GLY A 339 3.90 -21.08 -12.31
N GLN A 340 3.83 -20.57 -13.55
CA GLN A 340 4.52 -21.16 -14.67
C GLN A 340 5.99 -20.75 -14.63
N GLN A 341 6.86 -21.65 -14.17
CA GLN A 341 8.26 -21.69 -14.61
C GLN A 341 8.49 -22.88 -15.57
N PRO A 342 9.41 -22.74 -16.55
CA PRO A 342 9.49 -23.64 -17.69
C PRO A 342 10.54 -24.73 -17.50
N ASN A 343 10.13 -26.01 -17.55
CA ASN A 343 10.79 -27.11 -18.28
C ASN A 343 10.42 -28.48 -17.70
N GLY A 344 10.23 -29.46 -18.59
CA GLY A 344 10.46 -30.87 -18.27
C GLY A 344 9.34 -31.82 -18.69
N GLN A 345 9.55 -32.46 -19.83
CA GLN A 345 8.85 -33.63 -20.39
C GLN A 345 8.28 -34.64 -19.39
N GLY A 346 7.04 -35.11 -19.62
CA GLY A 346 6.50 -36.30 -18.95
C GLY A 346 5.09 -36.68 -19.40
N GLN A 347 4.94 -37.87 -20.00
CA GLN A 347 3.75 -38.46 -20.60
C GLN A 347 2.57 -38.78 -19.65
N ALA A 348 1.36 -38.50 -20.16
CA ALA A 348 0.09 -39.26 -20.14
C ALA A 348 -0.25 -40.25 -19.00
N THR A 349 -1.45 -40.11 -18.43
CA THR A 349 -2.56 -41.13 -18.41
C THR A 349 -3.83 -40.51 -17.77
N GLY A 350 -5.03 -40.76 -18.34
CA GLY A 350 -6.33 -40.24 -17.86
C GLY A 350 -6.92 -41.01 -16.65
N PRO A 351 -8.25 -41.02 -16.37
CA PRO A 351 -9.38 -40.46 -17.12
C PRO A 351 -10.43 -39.65 -16.30
N ALA A 352 -11.32 -39.00 -17.06
CA ALA A 352 -12.67 -38.48 -16.78
C ALA A 352 -13.29 -38.62 -15.37
N GLY A 353 -13.67 -37.48 -14.80
CA GLY A 353 -14.65 -37.32 -13.72
C GLY A 353 -15.56 -36.14 -14.00
N THR A 354 -16.86 -36.40 -14.07
CA THR A 354 -17.97 -35.50 -14.39
C THR A 354 -18.23 -34.47 -13.30
N GLY A 355 -18.28 -33.18 -13.64
CA GLY A 355 -18.73 -32.11 -12.75
C GLY A 355 -19.56 -31.08 -13.53
N GLN A 356 -20.82 -30.93 -13.13
CA GLN A 356 -21.80 -30.02 -13.72
C GLN A 356 -21.35 -28.56 -13.51
N GLY A 357 -20.99 -27.87 -14.59
CA GLY A 357 -20.62 -26.45 -14.58
C GLY A 357 -21.85 -25.54 -14.51
N GLN A 358 -21.88 -24.70 -13.48
CA GLN A 358 -22.85 -23.63 -13.30
C GLN A 358 -22.73 -22.62 -14.45
N GLN A 359 -23.89 -22.21 -14.96
CA GLN A 359 -24.07 -21.36 -16.12
C GLN A 359 -23.84 -19.89 -15.78
N GLY A 360 -23.18 -19.14 -16.67
CA GLY A 360 -23.52 -17.73 -16.82
C GLY A 360 -22.49 -16.84 -17.52
N GLN A 361 -21.22 -16.90 -17.12
CA GLN A 361 -20.22 -15.96 -17.62
C GLN A 361 -19.27 -16.59 -18.64
N PRO A 362 -18.93 -15.87 -19.73
CA PRO A 362 -17.90 -16.31 -20.66
C PRO A 362 -16.57 -16.49 -19.92
N PRO A 363 -15.75 -17.47 -20.30
CA PRO A 363 -14.38 -17.57 -19.83
C PRO A 363 -13.64 -16.24 -20.03
N GLN A 364 -12.82 -15.86 -19.06
CA GLN A 364 -12.13 -14.57 -19.08
C GLN A 364 -11.23 -14.42 -20.32
N GLU A 365 -10.69 -15.51 -20.84
CA GLU A 365 -9.88 -15.52 -22.05
C GLU A 365 -10.69 -15.15 -23.30
N ALA A 366 -12.00 -15.42 -23.31
CA ALA A 366 -12.89 -15.01 -24.38
C ALA A 366 -13.18 -13.50 -24.31
N ILE A 367 -13.34 -12.95 -23.11
CA ILE A 367 -13.56 -11.52 -22.88
C ILE A 367 -12.28 -10.74 -23.24
N ALA A 368 -11.13 -11.19 -22.75
CA ALA A 368 -9.82 -10.59 -23.03
C ALA A 368 -9.49 -10.58 -24.52
N ALA A 369 -9.84 -11.64 -25.26
CA ALA A 369 -9.64 -11.71 -26.71
C ALA A 369 -10.45 -10.67 -27.51
N CYS A 370 -11.43 -10.02 -26.88
CA CYS A 370 -12.26 -8.96 -27.46
C CYS A 370 -12.12 -7.61 -26.76
N ALA A 371 -11.23 -7.50 -25.78
CA ALA A 371 -10.95 -6.24 -25.10
C ALA A 371 -10.38 -5.21 -26.09
N GLY A 372 -11.03 -4.05 -26.21
CA GLY A 372 -10.64 -3.00 -27.14
C GLY A 372 -10.98 -3.27 -28.62
N LEU A 373 -11.68 -4.37 -28.92
CA LEU A 373 -12.17 -4.68 -30.26
C LEU A 373 -13.67 -4.36 -30.38
N SER A 374 -14.11 -4.02 -31.60
CA SER A 374 -15.53 -3.79 -31.89
C SER A 374 -16.28 -5.10 -32.13
N GLU A 375 -17.60 -5.08 -31.95
CA GLU A 375 -18.48 -6.20 -32.30
C GLU A 375 -18.27 -6.62 -33.78
N GLY A 376 -18.14 -7.92 -34.03
CA GLY A 376 -17.82 -8.48 -35.34
C GLY A 376 -16.33 -8.56 -35.70
N ALA A 377 -15.43 -8.02 -34.87
CA ALA A 377 -13.98 -8.18 -35.08
C ALA A 377 -13.55 -9.63 -34.92
N SER A 378 -12.58 -10.09 -35.72
CA SER A 378 -11.99 -11.42 -35.58
C SER A 378 -11.18 -11.52 -34.29
N CYS A 379 -11.36 -12.60 -33.56
CA CYS A 379 -10.68 -12.86 -32.30
C CYS A 379 -10.15 -14.30 -32.27
N SER A 380 -9.17 -14.55 -31.41
CA SER A 380 -8.54 -15.87 -31.26
C SER A 380 -8.19 -16.11 -29.80
N ILE A 381 -8.65 -17.24 -29.26
CA ILE A 381 -8.38 -17.68 -27.88
C ILE A 381 -7.41 -18.86 -27.96
N ASN A 382 -6.30 -18.79 -27.23
CA ASN A 382 -5.41 -19.93 -27.07
C ASN A 382 -5.87 -20.74 -25.86
N THR A 383 -6.35 -21.97 -26.09
CA THR A 383 -6.72 -22.90 -25.00
C THR A 383 -5.67 -24.00 -24.90
N PRO A 384 -5.58 -24.73 -23.76
CA PRO A 384 -4.72 -25.91 -23.64
C PRO A 384 -5.00 -27.00 -24.70
N ASN A 385 -6.18 -26.98 -25.33
CA ASN A 385 -6.61 -27.92 -26.37
C ASN A 385 -6.43 -27.39 -27.80
N GLY A 386 -5.81 -26.22 -27.97
CA GLY A 386 -5.55 -25.59 -29.27
C GLY A 386 -6.14 -24.17 -29.38
N THR A 387 -5.84 -23.52 -30.50
CA THR A 387 -6.32 -22.17 -30.80
C THR A 387 -7.74 -22.22 -31.35
N VAL A 388 -8.66 -21.51 -30.71
CA VAL A 388 -10.06 -21.34 -31.13
C VAL A 388 -10.21 -19.96 -31.73
N THR A 389 -10.69 -19.87 -32.97
CA THR A 389 -10.95 -18.59 -33.66
C THR A 389 -12.44 -18.29 -33.72
N GLY A 390 -12.79 -17.00 -33.66
CA GLY A 390 -14.16 -16.56 -33.55
C GLY A 390 -14.35 -15.09 -33.94
N VAL A 391 -15.51 -14.55 -33.58
CA VAL A 391 -15.83 -13.13 -33.73
C VAL A 391 -16.29 -12.56 -32.39
N CYS A 392 -15.95 -11.30 -32.12
CA CYS A 392 -16.40 -10.61 -30.92
C CYS A 392 -17.90 -10.35 -30.98
N GLY A 393 -18.62 -10.81 -29.96
CA GLY A 393 -20.07 -10.60 -29.83
C GLY A 393 -20.48 -10.55 -28.37
N ALA A 394 -21.66 -9.99 -28.10
CA ALA A 394 -22.21 -9.91 -26.75
C ALA A 394 -22.88 -11.24 -26.36
N PRO A 395 -22.41 -11.96 -25.32
CA PRO A 395 -23.09 -13.13 -24.80
C PRO A 395 -24.37 -12.76 -24.05
N PRO A 396 -25.36 -13.68 -23.94
CA PRO A 396 -26.56 -13.44 -23.15
C PRO A 396 -26.18 -13.14 -21.68
N ASN A 397 -26.71 -12.04 -21.13
CA ASN A 397 -26.46 -11.56 -19.76
C ASN A 397 -25.05 -10.98 -19.48
N SER A 398 -24.34 -10.52 -20.50
CA SER A 398 -23.09 -9.75 -20.34
C SER A 398 -23.15 -8.44 -21.12
N SER A 399 -22.64 -7.35 -20.53
CA SER A 399 -22.41 -6.07 -21.20
C SER A 399 -21.04 -6.00 -21.90
N GLN A 400 -20.19 -7.02 -21.74
CA GLN A 400 -18.85 -7.09 -22.33
C GLN A 400 -18.84 -8.02 -23.55
N LEU A 401 -18.11 -7.61 -24.60
CA LEU A 401 -17.88 -8.45 -25.77
C LEU A 401 -16.96 -9.61 -25.42
N ALA A 402 -17.30 -10.81 -25.88
CA ALA A 402 -16.47 -11.99 -25.76
C ALA A 402 -16.27 -12.64 -27.13
N CYS A 403 -15.18 -13.38 -27.28
CA CYS A 403 -14.85 -14.07 -28.51
C CYS A 403 -15.73 -15.32 -28.68
N ILE A 404 -16.66 -15.28 -29.63
CA ILE A 404 -17.63 -16.34 -29.90
C ILE A 404 -17.08 -17.24 -31.03
N PRO A 405 -16.83 -18.54 -30.78
CA PRO A 405 -16.27 -19.44 -31.80
C PRO A 405 -17.15 -19.57 -33.05
N ALA A 406 -16.52 -19.67 -34.22
CA ALA A 406 -17.24 -19.88 -35.47
C ALA A 406 -17.89 -21.29 -35.49
N GLY A 407 -19.17 -21.37 -35.12
CA GLY A 407 -19.95 -22.63 -35.10
C GLY A 407 -20.99 -22.74 -33.98
N SER A 408 -20.95 -21.87 -32.96
CA SER A 408 -21.94 -21.83 -31.87
C SER A 408 -23.15 -20.96 -32.23
N ASN A 409 -23.91 -21.35 -33.26
CA ASN A 409 -25.16 -20.65 -33.61
C ASN A 409 -26.37 -21.32 -32.95
N GLY A 410 -26.85 -20.71 -31.88
CA GLY A 410 -28.19 -20.87 -31.34
C GLY A 410 -28.80 -19.49 -31.07
N GLY A 411 -29.05 -18.69 -32.11
CA GLY A 411 -29.67 -17.37 -31.95
C GLY A 411 -29.59 -16.47 -33.19
N GLN A 412 -30.64 -16.58 -34.01
CA GLN A 412 -31.12 -15.76 -35.14
C GLN A 412 -30.30 -14.51 -35.63
N PRO A 413 -30.07 -14.36 -36.95
CA PRO A 413 -29.39 -13.20 -37.52
C PRO A 413 -30.25 -11.92 -37.43
N PRO A 414 -29.62 -10.72 -37.37
CA PRO A 414 -30.34 -9.46 -37.38
C PRO A 414 -31.05 -9.24 -38.72
N ALA A 415 -32.31 -8.81 -38.64
CA ALA A 415 -33.10 -8.38 -39.78
C ALA A 415 -32.42 -7.16 -40.43
N SER A 416 -32.06 -7.31 -41.70
CA SER A 416 -31.59 -6.21 -42.54
C SER A 416 -32.76 -5.31 -42.90
N THR A 417 -32.61 -4.02 -42.58
CA THR A 417 -33.46 -2.94 -43.08
C THR A 417 -32.91 -2.42 -44.41
N GLN A 418 -33.84 -2.34 -45.36
CA GLN A 418 -33.91 -1.50 -46.57
C GLN A 418 -33.29 -1.98 -47.89
N PRO A 419 -33.87 -1.55 -49.04
CA PRO A 419 -35.13 -0.81 -49.26
C PRO A 419 -36.34 -1.67 -49.65
#